data_AF-S4R4X2-F1
#
_entry.id   AF-S4R4X2-F1
#
_cell.length_a   1.000
_cell.length_b   1.000
_cell.length_c   1.000
_cell.angle_alpha   90.00
_cell.angle_beta   90.00
_cell.angle_gamma   90.00
#
_symmetry.space_group_name_H-M   'P 1'
#
loop_
_entity.id
_entity.type
_entity.pdbx_description
1 polymer ?
#
loop_
_entity_poly.entity_id
_entity_poly.type
_entity_poly.pdbx_seq_one_letter_code
_entity_poly.pdbx_strand_id
1 'polypeptide(L)'
;EVPIVFHEKYITSGYRPPGQPWRFYALSLFARHNEIANVWTHLLGTLLVLARVGKIPELAATRADIASWPFFLLALSGAAYMALSTVAHLFHSRSELAHYGFFFLDYVGVALYQYGSAVGHYFYCAGPGGFAFLRDDVYLPTTWMLAWLSCAGCCFANLCFRMPHSLGRKLFKVLPCAVAYVVVISPIAHRLVTSSPNHDPAFVFHVAQVAFFLLSAVFFTFPLPEQLKPGRFNVLGHSHQIFHVLLSLCTITQIEAVHLDFLKRHNGRNHSDVEVRWALMSFGALAGLSIATAALCTLQMRKQLANKDK
;
A
#
# COMPACT_ATOMS: atom_id res chain seq x y z
N GLU A 1 -28.04 0.91 15.13
CA GLU A 1 -27.67 -0.17 14.19
C GLU A 1 -26.37 0.19 13.48
N VAL A 2 -25.64 -0.80 12.96
CA VAL A 2 -24.39 -0.57 12.22
C VAL A 2 -24.73 -0.21 10.77
N PRO A 3 -24.19 0.87 10.19
CA PRO A 3 -24.44 1.23 8.79
C PRO A 3 -24.03 0.12 7.81
N ILE A 4 -24.85 -0.10 6.77
CA ILE A 4 -24.61 -1.11 5.72
C ILE A 4 -23.22 -0.97 5.08
N VAL A 5 -22.72 0.26 4.95
CA VAL A 5 -21.40 0.54 4.37
C VAL A 5 -20.24 -0.01 5.21
N PHE A 6 -20.46 -0.37 6.48
CA PHE A 6 -19.45 -1.01 7.32
C PHE A 6 -19.51 -2.54 7.26
N HIS A 7 -20.54 -3.10 6.64
CA HIS A 7 -20.75 -4.55 6.62
C HIS A 7 -19.88 -5.21 5.56
N GLU A 8 -19.30 -6.33 5.96
CA GLU A 8 -18.55 -7.24 5.10
C GLU A 8 -19.38 -8.51 4.93
N LYS A 9 -19.48 -9.02 3.69
CA LYS A 9 -20.52 -9.99 3.30
C LYS A 9 -20.63 -11.25 4.19
N TYR A 10 -19.51 -11.75 4.71
CA TYR A 10 -19.43 -13.00 5.48
C TYR A 10 -19.10 -12.78 6.96
N ILE A 11 -18.95 -11.53 7.38
CA ILE A 11 -18.71 -11.13 8.76
C ILE A 11 -20.07 -10.76 9.38
N THR A 12 -20.51 -11.54 10.36
CA THR A 12 -21.89 -11.43 10.89
C THR A 12 -21.98 -10.71 12.23
N SER A 13 -20.85 -10.51 12.92
CA SER A 13 -20.81 -9.86 14.24
C SER A 13 -19.41 -9.31 14.53
N GLY A 14 -19.24 -8.65 15.69
CA GLY A 14 -17.96 -8.08 16.12
C GLY A 14 -17.72 -6.63 15.68
N TYR A 15 -18.72 -6.01 15.03
CA TYR A 15 -18.67 -4.60 14.65
C TYR A 15 -18.69 -3.67 15.87
N ARG A 16 -17.89 -2.61 15.81
CA ARG A 16 -17.90 -1.56 16.82
C ARG A 16 -19.14 -0.66 16.65
N PRO A 17 -19.75 -0.19 17.75
CA PRO A 17 -20.91 0.70 17.67
C PRO A 17 -20.49 2.07 17.09
N PRO A 18 -21.28 2.65 16.16
CA PRO A 18 -21.02 3.99 15.63
C PRO A 18 -21.32 5.08 16.67
N GLY A 19 -20.91 6.32 16.38
CA GLY A 19 -21.26 7.50 17.19
C GLY A 19 -20.51 7.65 18.52
N GLN A 20 -19.68 6.68 18.91
CA GLN A 20 -18.87 6.78 20.13
C GLN A 20 -17.84 7.92 20.07
N PRO A 21 -17.30 8.42 21.20
CA PRO A 21 -16.21 9.41 21.23
C PRO A 21 -14.91 8.89 20.58
N TRP A 22 -14.04 9.77 20.07
CA TRP A 22 -12.76 9.37 19.44
C TRP A 22 -11.88 8.50 20.35
N ARG A 23 -11.85 8.80 21.65
CA ARG A 23 -11.16 8.00 22.68
C ARG A 23 -11.61 6.53 22.70
N PHE A 24 -12.88 6.24 22.41
CA PHE A 24 -13.39 4.87 22.38
C PHE A 24 -12.71 4.07 21.27
N TYR A 25 -12.59 4.65 20.06
CA TYR A 25 -11.93 3.98 18.94
C TYR A 25 -10.42 3.85 19.18
N ALA A 26 -9.77 4.87 19.75
CA ALA A 26 -8.36 4.76 20.12
C ALA A 26 -8.10 3.63 21.13
N LEU A 27 -8.93 3.54 22.18
CA LEU A 27 -8.84 2.46 23.17
C LEU A 27 -9.28 1.10 22.63
N SER A 28 -10.08 1.07 21.55
CA SER A 28 -10.48 -0.18 20.90
C SER A 28 -9.31 -0.95 20.31
N LEU A 29 -8.13 -0.32 20.16
CA LEU A 29 -6.87 -0.98 19.87
C LEU A 29 -6.61 -2.19 20.79
N PHE A 30 -7.10 -2.15 22.03
CA PHE A 30 -6.94 -3.21 23.03
C PHE A 30 -8.23 -4.00 23.29
N ALA A 31 -9.25 -3.86 22.44
CA ALA A 31 -10.55 -4.51 22.61
C ALA A 31 -10.87 -5.46 21.44
N ARG A 32 -11.66 -6.50 21.72
CA ARG A 32 -12.07 -7.49 20.72
C ARG A 32 -13.11 -6.91 19.75
N HIS A 33 -12.78 -6.85 18.47
CA HIS A 33 -13.71 -6.47 17.39
C HIS A 33 -13.23 -6.99 16.03
N ASN A 34 -14.07 -6.92 14.99
CA ASN A 34 -13.76 -7.45 13.65
C ASN A 34 -12.49 -6.83 13.02
N GLU A 35 -12.24 -5.55 13.29
CA GLU A 35 -11.05 -4.84 12.76
C GLU A 35 -9.74 -5.05 13.54
N ILE A 36 -9.74 -5.78 14.67
CA ILE A 36 -8.61 -5.75 15.62
C ILE A 36 -7.30 -6.19 14.95
N ALA A 37 -7.34 -7.29 14.20
CA ALA A 37 -6.16 -7.78 13.51
C ALA A 37 -5.83 -6.94 12.26
N ASN A 38 -6.81 -6.28 11.60
CA ASN A 38 -6.51 -5.34 10.51
C ASN A 38 -5.64 -4.17 11.02
N VAL A 39 -5.96 -3.65 12.22
CA VAL A 39 -5.19 -2.58 12.88
C VAL A 39 -3.81 -3.09 13.30
N TRP A 40 -3.73 -4.19 14.05
CA TRP A 40 -2.46 -4.65 14.62
C TRP A 40 -1.44 -5.14 13.59
N THR A 41 -1.90 -5.78 12.52
CA THR A 41 -1.01 -6.31 11.47
C THR A 41 -0.24 -5.19 10.78
N HIS A 42 -0.92 -4.12 10.36
CA HIS A 42 -0.28 -2.95 9.76
C HIS A 42 0.44 -2.05 10.78
N LEU A 43 -0.05 -1.95 12.02
CA LEU A 43 0.68 -1.23 13.09
C LEU A 43 2.05 -1.90 13.33
N LEU A 44 2.06 -3.22 13.51
CA LEU A 44 3.29 -3.99 13.71
C LEU A 44 4.19 -3.90 12.47
N GLY A 45 3.63 -4.05 11.26
CA GLY A 45 4.38 -3.86 10.02
C GLY A 45 5.06 -2.50 9.92
N THR A 46 4.35 -1.42 10.32
CA THR A 46 4.91 -0.07 10.38
C THR A 46 6.09 0.00 11.34
N LEU A 47 5.94 -0.52 12.56
CA LEU A 47 7.01 -0.55 13.56
C LEU A 47 8.22 -1.37 13.10
N LEU A 48 7.99 -2.50 12.43
CA LEU A 48 9.05 -3.34 11.88
C LEU A 48 9.85 -2.62 10.79
N VAL A 49 9.17 -1.93 9.86
CA VAL A 49 9.84 -1.12 8.84
C VAL A 49 10.66 -0.01 9.47
N LEU A 50 10.09 0.75 10.41
CA LEU A 50 10.81 1.82 11.11
C LEU A 50 12.02 1.28 11.89
N ALA A 51 11.86 0.17 12.60
CA ALA A 51 12.95 -0.48 13.32
C ALA A 51 14.04 -0.98 12.37
N ARG A 52 13.66 -1.51 11.20
CA ARG A 52 14.61 -2.00 10.20
C ARG A 52 15.43 -0.87 9.59
N VAL A 53 14.78 0.24 9.23
CA VAL A 53 15.45 1.46 8.73
C VAL A 53 16.34 2.05 9.81
N GLY A 54 15.88 2.13 11.06
CA GLY A 54 16.65 2.67 12.17
C GLY A 54 17.92 1.87 12.51
N LYS A 55 18.00 0.60 12.09
CA LYS A 55 19.16 -0.28 12.27
C LYS A 55 20.22 -0.18 11.19
N ILE A 56 19.98 0.54 10.09
CA ILE A 56 20.96 0.68 9.00
C ILE A 56 22.09 1.58 9.53
N PRO A 57 23.28 1.03 9.85
CA PRO A 57 24.33 1.78 10.55
C PRO A 57 24.80 3.01 9.77
N GLU A 58 24.71 2.93 8.45
CA GLU A 58 25.13 3.97 7.55
C GLU A 58 24.12 5.11 7.45
N LEU A 59 22.93 5.05 8.11
CA LEU A 59 21.85 6.05 7.98
C LEU A 59 22.33 7.51 8.03
N ALA A 60 23.31 7.82 8.90
CA ALA A 60 23.86 9.16 9.05
C ALA A 60 24.78 9.56 7.89
N ALA A 61 25.64 8.65 7.42
CA ALA A 61 26.54 8.88 6.27
C ALA A 61 25.79 8.81 4.93
N THR A 62 24.85 7.88 4.83
CA THR A 62 23.99 7.56 3.69
C THR A 62 22.93 8.63 3.42
N ARG A 63 22.41 9.33 4.44
CA ARG A 63 21.49 10.47 4.23
C ARG A 63 22.16 11.69 3.60
N ALA A 64 23.46 11.86 3.81
CA ALA A 64 24.22 12.92 3.15
C ALA A 64 24.41 12.64 1.65
N ASP A 65 24.36 11.37 1.23
CA ASP A 65 24.39 10.98 -0.17
C ASP A 65 22.99 10.98 -0.78
N ILE A 66 22.80 11.79 -1.83
CA ILE A 66 21.54 11.86 -2.55
C ILE A 66 21.15 10.52 -3.17
N ALA A 67 22.11 9.67 -3.55
CA ALA A 67 21.88 8.36 -4.16
C ALA A 67 21.13 7.37 -3.26
N SER A 68 21.02 7.66 -1.95
CA SER A 68 20.34 6.82 -0.97
C SER A 68 18.87 7.19 -0.76
N TRP A 69 18.45 8.37 -1.24
CA TRP A 69 17.09 8.86 -1.07
C TRP A 69 15.99 8.01 -1.71
N PRO A 70 16.20 7.37 -2.88
CA PRO A 70 15.25 6.40 -3.41
C PRO A 70 14.94 5.25 -2.44
N PHE A 71 15.93 4.77 -1.68
CA PHE A 71 15.74 3.74 -0.66
C PHE A 71 14.91 4.28 0.51
N PHE A 72 15.22 5.49 0.97
CA PHE A 72 14.43 6.15 2.02
C PHE A 72 12.99 6.43 1.60
N LEU A 73 12.75 6.78 0.34
CA LEU A 73 11.41 6.95 -0.21
C LEU A 73 10.62 5.64 -0.18
N LEU A 74 11.22 4.52 -0.59
CA LEU A 74 10.60 3.20 -0.51
C LEU A 74 10.23 2.86 0.94
N ALA A 75 11.15 3.04 1.88
CA ALA A 75 10.90 2.68 3.27
C ALA A 75 9.88 3.61 3.93
N LEU A 76 9.94 4.92 3.65
CA LEU A 76 8.98 5.91 4.15
C LEU A 76 7.58 5.64 3.60
N SER A 77 7.45 5.37 2.29
CA SER A 77 6.16 5.07 1.69
C SER A 77 5.60 3.73 2.17
N GLY A 78 6.47 2.73 2.38
CA GLY A 78 6.16 1.45 3.03
C GLY A 78 5.58 1.63 4.44
N ALA A 79 6.23 2.43 5.29
CA ALA A 79 5.71 2.74 6.62
C ALA A 79 4.42 3.58 6.55
N ALA A 80 4.35 4.56 5.66
CA ALA A 80 3.23 5.48 5.55
C ALA A 80 1.92 4.78 5.14
N TYR A 81 1.96 3.86 4.16
CA TYR A 81 0.72 3.17 3.76
C TYR A 81 0.16 2.29 4.88
N MET A 82 1.03 1.56 5.60
CA MET A 82 0.59 0.74 6.73
C MET A 82 0.06 1.60 7.88
N ALA A 83 0.70 2.74 8.16
CA ALA A 83 0.23 3.68 9.17
C ALA A 83 -1.14 4.27 8.81
N LEU A 84 -1.34 4.71 7.55
CA LEU A 84 -2.62 5.25 7.08
C LEU A 84 -3.72 4.19 7.11
N SER A 85 -3.41 2.96 6.73
CA SER A 85 -4.31 1.81 6.84
C SER A 85 -4.68 1.50 8.29
N THR A 86 -3.70 1.53 9.20
CA THR A 86 -3.92 1.35 10.65
C THR A 86 -4.91 2.40 11.17
N VAL A 87 -4.69 3.67 10.83
CA VAL A 87 -5.59 4.77 11.19
C VAL A 87 -6.99 4.55 10.61
N ALA A 88 -7.09 4.11 9.35
CA ALA A 88 -8.38 3.84 8.72
C ALA A 88 -9.15 2.73 9.43
N HIS A 89 -8.55 1.57 9.62
CA HIS A 89 -9.18 0.47 10.34
C HIS A 89 -9.44 0.79 11.81
N LEU A 90 -8.68 1.68 12.44
CA LEU A 90 -8.93 2.06 13.82
C LEU A 90 -10.15 2.99 13.95
N PHE A 91 -10.34 3.93 13.02
CA PHE A 91 -11.31 5.02 13.18
C PHE A 91 -12.52 5.00 12.23
N HIS A 92 -12.54 4.16 11.18
CA HIS A 92 -13.61 4.18 10.17
C HIS A 92 -15.01 3.95 10.78
N SER A 93 -15.14 3.14 11.84
CA SER A 93 -16.45 2.75 12.40
C SER A 93 -17.18 3.91 13.10
N ARG A 94 -16.59 5.11 13.20
CA ARG A 94 -17.19 6.26 13.89
C ARG A 94 -18.47 6.77 13.24
N SER A 95 -18.44 6.99 11.94
CA SER A 95 -19.53 7.54 11.14
C SER A 95 -19.30 7.23 9.66
N GLU A 96 -20.34 7.31 8.83
CA GLU A 96 -20.18 7.08 7.38
C GLU A 96 -19.12 8.01 6.77
N LEU A 97 -19.07 9.27 7.20
CA LEU A 97 -18.06 10.23 6.74
C LEU A 97 -16.65 9.84 7.17
N ALA A 98 -16.46 9.41 8.43
CA ALA A 98 -15.16 8.94 8.91
C ALA A 98 -14.72 7.71 8.11
N HIS A 99 -15.64 6.80 7.82
CA HIS A 99 -15.34 5.61 7.04
C HIS A 99 -14.76 5.95 5.66
N TYR A 100 -15.47 6.75 4.87
CA TYR A 100 -14.98 7.14 3.56
C TYR A 100 -13.70 7.98 3.65
N GLY A 101 -13.66 8.98 4.53
CA GLY A 101 -12.52 9.88 4.65
C GLY A 101 -11.22 9.16 5.01
N PHE A 102 -11.25 8.25 5.98
CA PHE A 102 -10.04 7.50 6.33
C PHE A 102 -9.64 6.47 5.27
N PHE A 103 -10.58 5.79 4.62
CA PHE A 103 -10.23 4.87 3.53
C PHE A 103 -9.71 5.62 2.28
N PHE A 104 -10.11 6.88 2.05
CA PHE A 104 -9.48 7.70 1.02
C PHE A 104 -8.02 8.01 1.35
N LEU A 105 -7.70 8.29 2.61
CA LEU A 105 -6.32 8.44 3.05
C LEU A 105 -5.52 7.13 2.96
N ASP A 106 -6.14 5.99 3.24
CA ASP A 106 -5.53 4.67 3.02
C ASP A 106 -5.13 4.48 1.55
N TYR A 107 -6.00 4.84 0.60
CA TYR A 107 -5.68 4.78 -0.83
C TYR A 107 -4.56 5.74 -1.26
N VAL A 108 -4.41 6.89 -0.59
CA VAL A 108 -3.22 7.76 -0.77
C VAL A 108 -1.97 6.99 -0.38
N GLY A 109 -1.99 6.32 0.77
CA GLY A 109 -0.89 5.47 1.23
C GLY A 109 -0.49 4.42 0.21
N VAL A 110 -1.47 3.67 -0.32
CA VAL A 110 -1.25 2.64 -1.35
C VAL A 110 -0.57 3.23 -2.59
N ALA A 111 -1.04 4.38 -3.09
CA ALA A 111 -0.42 5.04 -4.25
C ALA A 111 1.02 5.48 -3.99
N LEU A 112 1.31 6.04 -2.80
CA LEU A 112 2.66 6.42 -2.42
C LEU A 112 3.59 5.23 -2.34
N TYR A 113 3.14 4.13 -1.74
CA TYR A 113 3.94 2.90 -1.67
C TYR A 113 4.19 2.30 -3.05
N GLN A 114 3.17 2.25 -3.90
CA GLN A 114 3.30 1.77 -5.28
C GLN A 114 4.35 2.56 -6.07
N TYR A 115 4.36 3.89 -5.96
CA TYR A 115 5.36 4.71 -6.63
C TYR A 115 6.75 4.63 -5.96
N GLY A 116 6.82 4.61 -4.62
CA GLY A 116 8.09 4.41 -3.90
C GLY A 116 8.77 3.07 -4.23
N SER A 117 7.96 2.01 -4.39
CA SER A 117 8.39 0.71 -4.94
C SER A 117 8.97 0.85 -6.34
N ALA A 118 8.28 1.56 -7.24
CA ALA A 118 8.75 1.79 -8.61
C ALA A 118 10.11 2.51 -8.61
N VAL A 119 10.24 3.57 -7.81
CA VAL A 119 11.48 4.35 -7.65
C VAL A 119 12.61 3.45 -7.13
N GLY A 120 12.38 2.67 -6.08
CA GLY A 120 13.38 1.73 -5.56
C GLY A 120 13.84 0.70 -6.61
N HIS A 121 12.89 0.12 -7.34
CA HIS A 121 13.22 -0.84 -8.41
C HIS A 121 13.99 -0.22 -9.56
N TYR A 122 13.65 1.01 -9.96
CA TYR A 122 14.35 1.74 -11.02
C TYR A 122 15.81 1.98 -10.66
N PHE A 123 16.08 2.59 -9.51
CA PHE A 123 17.45 2.97 -9.14
C PHE A 123 18.34 1.79 -8.72
N TYR A 124 17.78 0.78 -8.05
CA TYR A 124 18.59 -0.28 -7.43
C TYR A 124 18.44 -1.66 -8.04
N CYS A 125 17.36 -1.95 -8.76
CA CYS A 125 17.10 -3.31 -9.23
C CYS A 125 17.21 -3.44 -10.76
N ALA A 126 17.00 -2.37 -11.53
CA ALA A 126 17.16 -2.36 -12.99
C ALA A 126 18.63 -2.63 -13.38
N GLY A 127 18.89 -3.64 -14.20
CA GLY A 127 20.25 -3.99 -14.63
C GLY A 127 20.85 -3.00 -15.63
N PRO A 128 22.16 -3.09 -15.95
CA PRO A 128 22.84 -2.18 -16.88
C PRO A 128 22.30 -2.20 -18.33
N GLY A 129 21.51 -3.21 -18.70
CA GLY A 129 20.83 -3.32 -19.99
C GLY A 129 19.35 -2.90 -19.97
N GLY A 130 18.90 -2.26 -18.89
CA GLY A 130 17.50 -1.88 -18.68
C GLY A 130 16.60 -3.06 -18.30
N PHE A 131 15.29 -2.86 -18.42
CA PHE A 131 14.25 -3.89 -18.27
C PHE A 131 13.41 -3.92 -19.55
N ALA A 132 13.14 -5.12 -20.07
CA ALA A 132 12.62 -5.31 -21.43
C ALA A 132 11.20 -4.73 -21.69
N PHE A 133 10.46 -4.31 -20.66
CA PHE A 133 9.04 -3.97 -20.77
C PHE A 133 8.77 -2.48 -21.08
N LEU A 134 9.58 -1.55 -20.56
CA LEU A 134 9.48 -0.12 -20.86
C LEU A 134 10.89 0.48 -20.91
N ARG A 135 11.09 1.50 -21.76
CA ARG A 135 12.32 2.30 -21.75
C ARG A 135 12.47 3.02 -20.41
N ASP A 136 13.70 3.17 -19.94
CA ASP A 136 14.02 3.82 -18.66
C ASP A 136 13.30 5.17 -18.48
N ASP A 137 13.29 6.02 -19.51
CA ASP A 137 12.65 7.34 -19.49
C ASP A 137 11.11 7.31 -19.33
N VAL A 138 10.46 6.19 -19.66
CA VAL A 138 8.99 6.06 -19.70
C VAL A 138 8.46 5.39 -18.44
N TYR A 139 9.30 4.63 -17.74
CA TYR A 139 8.90 3.83 -16.60
C TYR A 139 8.43 4.66 -15.40
N LEU A 140 9.22 5.64 -14.96
CA LEU A 140 8.84 6.49 -13.82
C LEU A 140 7.58 7.33 -14.10
N PRO A 141 7.43 8.01 -15.26
CA PRO A 141 6.17 8.69 -15.58
C PRO A 141 4.95 7.77 -15.64
N THR A 142 5.11 6.57 -16.20
CA THR A 142 4.01 5.60 -16.32
C THR A 142 3.58 5.09 -14.95
N THR A 143 4.54 4.67 -14.11
CA THR A 143 4.25 4.18 -12.76
C THR A 143 3.68 5.28 -11.86
N TRP A 144 4.13 6.53 -12.02
CA TRP A 144 3.55 7.70 -11.35
C TRP A 144 2.07 7.88 -11.70
N MET A 145 1.74 7.86 -12.99
CA MET A 145 0.36 8.05 -13.45
C MET A 145 -0.54 6.90 -13.00
N LEU A 146 -0.04 5.65 -13.08
CA LEU A 146 -0.78 4.48 -12.62
C LEU A 146 -1.00 4.48 -11.09
N ALA A 147 -0.03 4.98 -10.31
CA ALA A 147 -0.20 5.17 -8.87
C ALA A 147 -1.30 6.18 -8.56
N TRP A 148 -1.30 7.34 -9.22
CA TRP A 148 -2.38 8.31 -9.04
C TRP A 148 -3.74 7.76 -9.48
N LEU A 149 -3.82 7.09 -10.64
CA LEU A 149 -5.04 6.45 -11.14
C LEU A 149 -5.58 5.38 -10.18
N SER A 150 -4.70 4.66 -9.48
CA SER A 150 -5.08 3.68 -8.46
C SER A 150 -5.77 4.37 -7.27
N CYS A 151 -5.22 5.47 -6.78
CA CYS A 151 -5.85 6.28 -5.71
C CYS A 151 -7.16 6.93 -6.19
N ALA A 152 -7.13 7.61 -7.34
CA ALA A 152 -8.29 8.30 -7.90
C ALA A 152 -9.43 7.32 -8.22
N GLY A 153 -9.11 6.18 -8.82
CA GLY A 153 -10.07 5.10 -9.10
C GLY A 153 -10.71 4.54 -7.84
N CYS A 154 -9.92 4.30 -6.79
CA CYS A 154 -10.45 3.84 -5.50
C CYS A 154 -11.36 4.87 -4.81
N CYS A 155 -10.97 6.15 -4.83
CA CYS A 155 -11.77 7.24 -4.29
C CYS A 155 -13.08 7.41 -5.07
N PHE A 156 -12.99 7.49 -6.40
CA PHE A 156 -14.14 7.63 -7.30
C PHE A 156 -15.11 6.44 -7.16
N ALA A 157 -14.59 5.21 -7.09
CA ALA A 157 -15.42 4.02 -6.96
C ALA A 157 -16.29 4.06 -5.69
N ASN A 158 -15.75 4.55 -4.58
CA ASN A 158 -16.51 4.69 -3.33
C ASN A 158 -17.45 5.90 -3.32
N LEU A 159 -17.24 6.91 -4.16
CA LEU A 159 -18.19 8.02 -4.35
C LEU A 159 -19.39 7.62 -5.19
N CYS A 160 -19.15 6.86 -6.25
CA CYS A 160 -20.17 6.56 -7.27
C CYS A 160 -20.90 5.23 -7.02
N PHE A 161 -20.23 4.24 -6.44
CA PHE A 161 -20.81 2.92 -6.19
C PHE A 161 -21.03 2.69 -4.70
N ARG A 162 -22.23 3.03 -4.23
CA ARG A 162 -22.66 2.81 -2.83
C ARG A 162 -22.80 1.33 -2.48
N MET A 163 -23.11 0.49 -3.46
CA MET A 163 -23.23 -0.95 -3.23
C MET A 163 -21.85 -1.61 -3.18
N PRO A 164 -21.49 -2.30 -2.08
CA PRO A 164 -20.15 -2.82 -1.89
C PRO A 164 -19.73 -3.85 -2.95
N HIS A 165 -20.69 -4.49 -3.63
CA HIS A 165 -20.46 -5.62 -4.54
C HIS A 165 -20.68 -5.32 -6.03
N SER A 166 -20.78 -4.05 -6.45
CA SER A 166 -20.96 -3.75 -7.88
C SER A 166 -19.72 -4.11 -8.71
N LEU A 167 -19.93 -4.63 -9.93
CA LEU A 167 -18.85 -4.95 -10.85
C LEU A 167 -18.02 -3.71 -11.19
N GLY A 168 -18.67 -2.56 -11.37
CA GLY A 168 -18.00 -1.27 -11.56
C GLY A 168 -17.04 -0.92 -10.43
N ARG A 169 -17.44 -1.09 -9.16
CA ARG A 169 -16.56 -0.84 -8.01
C ARG A 169 -15.32 -1.73 -8.03
N LYS A 170 -15.45 -2.99 -8.44
CA LYS A 170 -14.31 -3.90 -8.60
C LYS A 170 -13.39 -3.46 -9.73
N LEU A 171 -13.94 -3.10 -10.89
CA LEU A 171 -13.15 -2.66 -12.05
C LEU A 171 -12.33 -1.39 -11.72
N PHE A 172 -12.95 -0.36 -11.14
CA PHE A 172 -12.26 0.89 -10.81
C PHE A 172 -11.24 0.77 -9.67
N LYS A 173 -11.35 -0.25 -8.81
CA LYS A 173 -10.41 -0.49 -7.70
C LYS A 173 -9.28 -1.46 -8.05
N VAL A 174 -9.60 -2.57 -8.71
CA VAL A 174 -8.67 -3.69 -8.89
C VAL A 174 -7.87 -3.53 -10.17
N LEU A 175 -8.49 -3.10 -11.27
CA LEU A 175 -7.82 -3.05 -12.57
C LEU A 175 -6.63 -2.07 -12.60
N PRO A 176 -6.75 -0.81 -12.13
CA PRO A 176 -5.61 0.11 -12.11
C PRO A 176 -4.44 -0.42 -11.27
N CYS A 177 -4.73 -0.98 -10.09
CA CYS A 177 -3.72 -1.57 -9.21
C CYS A 177 -3.03 -2.79 -9.84
N ALA A 178 -3.79 -3.66 -10.51
CA ALA A 178 -3.25 -4.84 -11.18
C ALA A 178 -2.33 -4.46 -12.36
N VAL A 179 -2.77 -3.54 -13.22
CA VAL A 179 -1.95 -3.00 -14.32
C VAL A 179 -0.70 -2.34 -13.76
N ALA A 180 -0.84 -1.55 -12.70
CA ALA A 180 0.30 -0.90 -12.08
C ALA A 180 1.31 -1.89 -11.50
N TYR A 181 0.86 -2.95 -10.84
CA TYR A 181 1.76 -3.98 -10.31
C TYR A 181 2.60 -4.63 -11.41
N VAL A 182 1.98 -5.00 -12.54
CA VAL A 182 2.69 -5.58 -13.70
C VAL A 182 3.81 -4.67 -14.17
N VAL A 183 3.55 -3.37 -14.27
CA VAL A 183 4.57 -2.39 -14.67
C VAL A 183 5.65 -2.25 -13.59
N VAL A 184 5.27 -2.03 -12.34
CA VAL A 184 6.19 -1.79 -11.20
C VAL A 184 7.12 -2.96 -10.92
N ILE A 185 6.67 -4.19 -11.15
CA ILE A 185 7.49 -5.40 -10.91
C ILE A 185 8.36 -5.77 -12.11
N SER A 186 8.19 -5.13 -13.27
CA SER A 186 8.90 -5.50 -14.50
C SER A 186 10.43 -5.55 -14.37
N PRO A 187 11.13 -4.66 -13.63
CA PRO A 187 12.58 -4.79 -13.43
C PRO A 187 12.95 -6.04 -12.62
N ILE A 188 12.13 -6.39 -11.63
CA ILE A 188 12.32 -7.57 -10.79
C ILE A 188 12.02 -8.83 -11.61
N ALA A 189 10.93 -8.86 -12.37
CA ALA A 189 10.57 -9.98 -13.22
C ALA A 189 11.70 -10.28 -14.23
N HIS A 190 12.23 -9.24 -14.88
CA HIS A 190 13.38 -9.39 -15.78
C HIS A 190 14.61 -9.96 -15.06
N ARG A 191 14.94 -9.45 -13.87
CA ARG A 191 16.07 -9.95 -13.07
C ARG A 191 15.89 -11.42 -12.67
N LEU A 192 14.69 -11.81 -12.22
CA LEU A 192 14.39 -13.19 -11.80
C LEU A 192 14.50 -14.19 -12.95
N VAL A 193 14.30 -13.74 -14.20
CA VAL A 193 14.47 -14.58 -15.41
C VAL A 193 15.92 -14.64 -15.87
N THR A 194 16.69 -13.56 -15.67
CA THR A 194 18.04 -13.42 -16.26
C THR A 194 19.18 -13.70 -15.28
N SER A 195 18.95 -13.63 -13.98
CA SER A 195 19.98 -13.78 -12.94
C SER A 195 19.93 -15.17 -12.28
N SER A 196 21.09 -15.68 -11.87
CA SER A 196 21.20 -16.94 -11.14
C SER A 196 21.13 -16.73 -9.62
N PRO A 197 20.38 -17.54 -8.84
CA PRO A 197 20.29 -17.43 -7.38
C PRO A 197 21.65 -17.46 -6.67
N ASN A 198 22.62 -18.22 -7.21
CA ASN A 198 23.91 -18.47 -6.55
C ASN A 198 24.83 -17.24 -6.50
N HIS A 199 24.56 -16.21 -7.30
CA HIS A 199 25.41 -15.01 -7.41
C HIS A 199 24.68 -13.73 -6.99
N ASP A 200 23.47 -13.84 -6.47
CA ASP A 200 22.61 -12.72 -6.15
C ASP A 200 21.97 -12.88 -4.75
N PRO A 201 22.55 -12.27 -3.70
CA PRO A 201 22.02 -12.41 -2.33
C PRO A 201 20.62 -11.80 -2.17
N ALA A 202 20.20 -10.88 -3.06
CA ALA A 202 18.86 -10.30 -3.03
C ALA A 202 17.80 -11.19 -3.71
N PHE A 203 18.21 -12.21 -4.46
CA PHE A 203 17.32 -13.03 -5.31
C PHE A 203 16.18 -13.66 -4.53
N VAL A 204 16.48 -14.31 -3.40
CA VAL A 204 15.46 -15.00 -2.57
C VAL A 204 14.44 -14.00 -2.02
N PHE A 205 14.89 -12.81 -1.61
CA PHE A 205 13.99 -11.76 -1.13
C PHE A 205 13.13 -11.20 -2.26
N HIS A 206 13.67 -11.07 -3.48
CA HIS A 206 12.90 -10.69 -4.66
C HIS A 206 11.82 -11.72 -5.04
N VAL A 207 12.12 -13.02 -4.93
CA VAL A 207 11.11 -14.08 -5.11
C VAL A 207 10.05 -14.00 -4.03
N ALA A 208 10.47 -13.82 -2.77
CA ALA A 208 9.56 -13.73 -1.63
C ALA A 208 8.58 -12.56 -1.74
N GLN A 209 9.03 -11.35 -2.09
CA GLN A 209 8.13 -10.21 -2.27
C GLN A 209 7.08 -10.45 -3.36
N VAL A 210 7.46 -11.10 -4.48
CA VAL A 210 6.54 -11.40 -5.57
C VAL A 210 5.50 -12.42 -5.12
N ALA A 211 5.96 -13.50 -4.47
CA ALA A 211 5.08 -14.54 -3.95
C ALA A 211 4.10 -13.99 -2.90
N PHE A 212 4.58 -13.17 -1.97
CA PHE A 212 3.73 -12.56 -0.95
C PHE A 212 2.72 -11.58 -1.54
N PHE A 213 3.11 -10.77 -2.54
CA PHE A 213 2.16 -9.88 -3.22
C PHE A 213 1.09 -10.65 -3.99
N LEU A 214 1.46 -11.68 -4.76
CA LEU A 214 0.49 -12.46 -5.52
C LEU A 214 -0.48 -13.18 -4.58
N LEU A 215 0.01 -13.74 -3.48
CA LEU A 215 -0.84 -14.37 -2.48
C LEU A 215 -1.74 -13.34 -1.77
N SER A 216 -1.23 -12.15 -1.46
CA SER A 216 -2.03 -11.08 -0.85
C SER A 216 -3.18 -10.65 -1.78
N ALA A 217 -2.92 -10.53 -3.09
CA ALA A 217 -3.93 -10.22 -4.09
C ALA A 217 -5.06 -11.27 -4.17
N VAL A 218 -4.73 -12.55 -3.96
CA VAL A 218 -5.74 -13.62 -3.85
C VAL A 218 -6.66 -13.38 -2.65
N PHE A 219 -6.11 -13.16 -1.45
CA PHE A 219 -6.91 -12.93 -0.24
C PHE A 219 -7.65 -11.58 -0.23
N PHE A 220 -7.14 -10.57 -0.93
CA PHE A 220 -7.84 -9.31 -1.14
C PHE A 220 -9.07 -9.48 -2.06
N THR A 221 -8.95 -10.33 -3.08
CA THR A 221 -9.99 -10.51 -4.10
C THR A 221 -11.06 -11.53 -3.69
N PHE A 222 -10.62 -12.62 -3.07
CA PHE A 222 -11.45 -13.75 -2.67
C PHE A 222 -11.59 -13.77 -1.15
N PRO A 223 -12.82 -13.69 -0.61
CA PRO A 223 -13.09 -13.65 0.83
C PRO A 223 -12.97 -15.05 1.46
N LEU A 224 -11.80 -15.68 1.34
CA LEU A 224 -11.48 -16.96 1.95
C LEU A 224 -10.61 -16.74 3.20
N PRO A 225 -10.88 -17.45 4.31
CA PRO A 225 -11.80 -18.59 4.47
C PRO A 225 -13.24 -18.23 4.88
N GLU A 226 -13.57 -16.97 5.14
CA GLU A 226 -14.85 -16.54 5.71
C GLU A 226 -16.07 -16.85 4.84
N GLN A 227 -15.90 -16.91 3.52
CA GLN A 227 -16.93 -17.36 2.59
C GLN A 227 -17.33 -18.83 2.82
N LEU A 228 -16.38 -19.68 3.22
CA LEU A 228 -16.62 -21.11 3.43
C LEU A 228 -17.35 -21.37 4.75
N LYS A 229 -17.13 -20.53 5.77
CA LYS A 229 -17.77 -20.63 7.09
C LYS A 229 -18.14 -19.24 7.60
N PRO A 230 -19.24 -18.65 7.07
CA PRO A 230 -19.70 -17.33 7.48
C PRO A 230 -19.92 -17.26 9.00
N GLY A 231 -19.53 -16.15 9.63
CA GLY A 231 -19.62 -16.00 11.09
C GLY A 231 -18.45 -16.58 11.90
N ARG A 232 -17.72 -17.57 11.38
CA ARG A 232 -16.62 -18.22 12.13
C ARG A 232 -15.37 -17.35 12.25
N PHE A 233 -15.14 -16.51 11.25
CA PHE A 233 -13.96 -15.64 11.13
C PHE A 233 -14.29 -14.17 11.40
N ASN A 234 -15.30 -13.89 12.23
CA ASN A 234 -15.77 -12.53 12.51
C ASN A 234 -14.72 -11.61 13.14
N VAL A 235 -13.75 -12.18 13.86
CA VAL A 235 -12.74 -11.39 14.61
C VAL A 235 -11.33 -11.68 14.14
N LEU A 236 -10.99 -12.94 13.85
CA LEU A 236 -9.64 -13.36 13.45
C LEU A 236 -9.70 -14.28 12.24
N GLY A 237 -8.72 -14.16 11.35
CA GLY A 237 -8.44 -15.07 10.26
C GLY A 237 -9.30 -14.92 9.02
N HIS A 238 -10.03 -13.81 8.86
CA HIS A 238 -10.72 -13.50 7.60
C HIS A 238 -9.73 -12.93 6.56
N SER A 239 -10.10 -12.96 5.28
CA SER A 239 -9.21 -12.76 4.15
C SER A 239 -8.47 -11.42 4.19
N HIS A 240 -9.16 -10.33 4.57
CA HIS A 240 -8.56 -9.00 4.66
C HIS A 240 -7.40 -8.92 5.69
N GLN A 241 -7.49 -9.68 6.79
CA GLN A 241 -6.39 -9.75 7.77
C GLN A 241 -5.19 -10.52 7.21
N ILE A 242 -5.45 -11.61 6.49
CA ILE A 242 -4.42 -12.42 5.84
C ILE A 242 -3.73 -11.57 4.75
N PHE A 243 -4.51 -10.81 3.99
CA PHE A 243 -4.02 -9.84 3.02
C PHE A 243 -3.06 -8.83 3.68
N HIS A 244 -3.42 -8.21 4.81
CA HIS A 244 -2.54 -7.28 5.52
C HIS A 244 -1.22 -7.94 5.95
N VAL A 245 -1.26 -9.14 6.54
CA VAL A 245 -0.05 -9.87 6.94
C VAL A 245 0.87 -10.12 5.75
N LEU A 246 0.32 -10.66 4.66
CA LEU A 246 1.09 -10.97 3.46
C LEU A 246 1.66 -9.72 2.81
N LEU A 247 0.90 -8.62 2.79
CA LEU A 247 1.38 -7.36 2.23
C LEU A 247 2.50 -6.75 3.09
N SER A 248 2.40 -6.82 4.43
CA SER A 248 3.51 -6.41 5.32
C SER A 248 4.77 -7.26 5.11
N LEU A 249 4.63 -8.58 4.93
CA LEU A 249 5.76 -9.46 4.61
C LEU A 249 6.37 -9.14 3.25
N CYS A 250 5.55 -8.84 2.24
CA CYS A 250 5.98 -8.33 0.94
C CYS A 250 6.83 -7.07 1.11
N THR A 251 6.35 -6.07 1.84
CA THR A 251 7.08 -4.81 2.05
C THR A 251 8.41 -5.02 2.78
N ILE A 252 8.42 -5.84 3.83
CA ILE A 252 9.68 -6.11 4.58
C ILE A 252 10.69 -6.80 3.67
N THR A 253 10.29 -7.87 2.97
CA THR A 253 11.19 -8.58 2.05
C THR A 253 11.66 -7.71 0.88
N GLN A 254 10.81 -6.83 0.36
CA GLN A 254 11.20 -5.85 -0.63
C GLN A 254 12.26 -4.88 -0.10
N ILE A 255 12.07 -4.33 1.09
CA ILE A 255 13.04 -3.41 1.71
C ILE A 255 14.38 -4.12 1.93
N GLU A 256 14.38 -5.39 2.36
CA GLU A 256 15.62 -6.17 2.47
C GLU A 256 16.31 -6.37 1.12
N ALA A 257 15.57 -6.76 0.09
CA ALA A 257 16.13 -6.99 -1.24
C ALA A 257 16.78 -5.71 -1.80
N VAL A 258 16.05 -4.59 -1.72
CA VAL A 258 16.52 -3.29 -2.21
C VAL A 258 17.69 -2.77 -1.36
N HIS A 259 17.72 -3.05 -0.06
CA HIS A 259 18.86 -2.71 0.79
C HIS A 259 20.14 -3.45 0.37
N LEU A 260 20.04 -4.76 0.07
CA LEU A 260 21.18 -5.54 -0.43
C LEU A 260 21.67 -5.01 -1.78
N ASP A 261 20.76 -4.63 -2.66
CA ASP A 261 21.10 -4.01 -3.95
C ASP A 261 21.75 -2.63 -3.79
N PHE A 262 21.24 -1.82 -2.87
CA PHE A 262 21.79 -0.52 -2.53
C PHE A 262 23.25 -0.65 -2.07
N LEU A 263 23.53 -1.58 -1.16
CA LEU A 263 24.89 -1.85 -0.69
C LEU A 263 25.82 -2.32 -1.81
N LYS A 264 25.32 -3.12 -2.76
CA LYS A 264 26.09 -3.57 -3.92
C LYS A 264 26.40 -2.43 -4.90
N ARG A 265 25.48 -1.49 -5.10
CA ARG A 265 25.58 -0.41 -6.11
C ARG A 265 26.21 0.88 -5.60
N HIS A 266 26.39 1.07 -4.30
CA HIS A 266 27.06 2.25 -3.76
C HIS A 266 28.47 2.47 -4.39
N ASN A 267 29.09 1.40 -4.89
CA ASN A 267 30.41 1.44 -5.53
C ASN A 267 30.40 1.59 -7.08
N GLY A 268 29.23 1.70 -7.73
CA GLY A 268 29.10 1.80 -9.20
C GLY A 268 27.76 2.41 -9.61
N ARG A 269 27.68 3.75 -9.60
CA ARG A 269 26.45 4.50 -9.90
C ARG A 269 26.09 4.43 -11.39
N ASN A 270 24.86 4.02 -11.69
CA ASN A 270 24.29 4.07 -13.05
C ASN A 270 23.39 5.30 -13.29
N HIS A 271 23.01 6.04 -12.25
CA HIS A 271 22.08 7.17 -12.34
C HIS A 271 22.70 8.46 -11.79
N SER A 272 22.28 9.57 -12.39
CA SER A 272 22.70 10.92 -12.04
C SER A 272 21.94 11.47 -10.83
N ASP A 273 22.57 12.37 -10.09
CA ASP A 273 21.92 13.11 -8.98
C ASP A 273 20.68 13.89 -9.44
N VAL A 274 20.64 14.29 -10.72
CA VAL A 274 19.51 15.00 -11.34
C VAL A 274 18.28 14.09 -11.43
N GLU A 275 18.46 12.84 -11.88
CA GLU A 275 17.36 11.86 -11.93
C GLU A 275 16.78 11.60 -10.54
N VAL A 276 17.64 11.49 -9.51
CA VAL A 276 17.19 11.29 -8.14
C VAL A 276 16.36 12.47 -7.65
N ARG A 277 16.78 13.71 -7.93
CA ARG A 277 16.00 14.92 -7.59
C ARG A 277 14.64 14.93 -8.27
N TRP A 278 14.56 14.55 -9.55
CA TRP A 278 13.29 14.42 -10.26
C TRP A 278 12.37 13.37 -9.64
N ALA A 279 12.90 12.22 -9.23
CA ALA A 279 12.14 11.19 -8.53
C ALA A 279 11.59 11.71 -7.17
N LEU A 280 12.39 12.48 -6.42
CA LEU A 280 11.96 13.08 -5.15
C LEU A 280 10.84 14.12 -5.36
N MET A 281 11.00 15.02 -6.34
CA MET A 281 9.99 16.04 -6.64
C MET A 281 8.69 15.42 -7.15
N SER A 282 8.77 14.43 -8.03
CA SER A 282 7.60 13.71 -8.55
C SER A 282 6.89 12.89 -7.47
N PHE A 283 7.60 12.32 -6.50
CA PHE A 283 7.00 11.70 -5.33
C PHE A 283 6.20 12.71 -4.49
N GLY A 284 6.78 13.89 -4.24
CA GLY A 284 6.08 14.99 -3.55
C GLY A 284 4.84 15.47 -4.31
N ALA A 285 4.93 15.59 -5.64
CA ALA A 285 3.81 15.95 -6.51
C ALA A 285 2.70 14.88 -6.47
N LEU A 286 3.05 13.59 -6.48
CA LEU A 286 2.09 12.49 -6.35
C LEU A 286 1.35 12.56 -5.01
N ALA A 287 2.09 12.82 -3.92
CA ALA A 287 1.52 12.95 -2.59
C ALA A 287 0.51 14.10 -2.54
N GLY A 288 0.91 15.30 -3.01
CA GLY A 288 0.04 16.46 -3.08
C GLY A 288 -1.24 16.20 -3.88
N LEU A 289 -1.11 15.63 -5.08
CA LEU A 289 -2.24 15.34 -5.96
C LEU A 289 -3.18 14.26 -5.38
N SER A 290 -2.62 13.20 -4.78
CA SER A 290 -3.41 12.13 -4.18
C SER A 290 -4.16 12.60 -2.93
N ILE A 291 -3.51 13.41 -2.08
CA ILE A 291 -4.15 14.05 -0.91
C ILE A 291 -5.25 15.00 -1.35
N ALA A 292 -5.02 15.84 -2.37
CA ALA A 292 -6.04 16.72 -2.92
C ALA A 292 -7.24 15.92 -3.45
N THR A 293 -6.98 14.81 -4.15
CA THR A 293 -8.02 13.90 -4.64
C THR A 293 -8.85 13.35 -3.47
N ALA A 294 -8.21 12.81 -2.43
CA ALA A 294 -8.88 12.29 -1.23
C ALA A 294 -9.69 13.37 -0.49
N ALA A 295 -9.15 14.59 -0.37
CA ALA A 295 -9.82 15.71 0.28
C ALA A 295 -11.07 16.15 -0.50
N LEU A 296 -10.97 16.32 -1.81
CA LEU A 296 -12.10 16.65 -2.68
C LEU A 296 -13.19 15.57 -2.61
N CYS A 297 -12.79 14.29 -2.62
CA CYS A 297 -13.73 13.18 -2.48
C CYS A 297 -14.41 13.18 -1.10
N THR A 298 -13.67 13.47 -0.02
CA THR A 298 -14.24 13.59 1.33
C THR A 298 -15.27 14.73 1.41
N LEU A 299 -14.96 15.89 0.83
CA LEU A 299 -15.88 17.03 0.77
C LEU A 299 -17.14 16.70 -0.03
N GLN A 300 -16.99 16.01 -1.15
CA GLN A 300 -18.14 15.57 -1.95
C GLN A 300 -18.99 14.54 -1.21
N MET A 301 -18.36 13.57 -0.53
CA MET A 301 -19.07 12.59 0.29
C MET A 301 -19.86 13.26 1.42
N ARG A 302 -19.27 14.26 2.10
CA ARG A 302 -19.97 15.04 3.12
C ARG A 302 -21.24 15.69 2.59
N LYS A 303 -21.19 16.27 1.37
CA LYS A 303 -22.38 16.84 0.71
C LYS A 303 -23.43 15.77 0.40
N GLN A 304 -23.00 14.60 -0.11
CA GLN A 304 -23.92 13.51 -0.41
C GLN A 304 -24.63 12.96 0.83
N LEU A 305 -23.92 12.83 1.96
CA LEU A 305 -24.49 12.39 3.22
C LEU A 305 -25.45 13.43 3.80
N ALA A 306 -25.09 14.71 3.77
CA ALA A 306 -25.97 15.79 4.23
C ALA A 306 -27.29 15.89 3.44
N ASN A 307 -27.29 15.50 2.16
CA ASN A 307 -28.51 15.46 1.33
C ASN A 307 -29.34 14.18 1.55
N LYS A 308 -28.75 13.11 2.10
CA LYS A 308 -29.46 11.87 2.46
C LYS A 308 -30.26 12.03 3.75
N ASP A 309 -29.79 12.90 4.65
CA ASP A 309 -30.41 13.16 5.95
C ASP A 309 -31.50 14.26 5.91
N LYS A 310 -31.80 14.80 4.72
CA LYS A 310 -32.90 15.75 4.46
C LYS A 310 -34.08 15.03 3.82
#